data_AF-A0A9D6TFY4-F1
#
_entry.id   AF-A0A9D6TFY4-F1
#
_cell.length_a   1.000
_cell.length_b   1.000
_cell.length_c   1.000
_cell.angle_alpha   90.00
_cell.angle_beta   90.00
_cell.angle_gamma   90.00
#
_symmetry.space_group_name_H-M   'P 1'
#
loop_
_entity.id
_entity.type
_entity.pdbx_description
1 polymer ?
#
loop_
_entity_poly.entity_id
_entity_poly.type
_entity_poly.pdbx_seq_one_letter_code
_entity_poly.pdbx_strand_id
1 'polypeptide(L)'
;MPALVLQHNLHGIDIDLRATQIAALALWLRAQRSFQRLGLKVAERPRITRSNIACAEPMPGERELLEEFTAGLEPKLLGDLVRRVFDSMKLAGEAGSLLKIEEEVRDDIARAKQQWLKRPKKEQLALFPEPERRKAEQMVLFDLSGITDKKFWDDADERVIAELHRYASGAANGKGFLRRLFADDAERGFAFIDVCRQQFEVVLMNPPFGEASKPSKAYIEKTYPRTKNDVYAAFVERGVGWLHTGGMLGAITSRTGFFLSSFQKWREEILLKEARPTVVADLGQGVLDTAMVETAAYCLAKEAGVSEP
;
A
#
# COMPACT_ATOMS: atom_id res chain seq x y z
N MET A 1 -12.49 -25.46 -4.70
CA MET A 1 -12.72 -24.13 -5.31
C MET A 1 -12.82 -23.01 -4.26
N PRO A 2 -13.73 -22.99 -3.24
CA PRO A 2 -13.81 -21.87 -2.29
C PRO A 2 -12.53 -21.55 -1.50
N ALA A 3 -11.77 -22.56 -1.07
CA ALA A 3 -10.50 -22.34 -0.39
C ALA A 3 -9.45 -21.62 -1.28
N LEU A 4 -9.40 -21.97 -2.57
CA LEU A 4 -8.48 -21.36 -3.52
C LEU A 4 -8.82 -19.89 -3.76
N VAL A 5 -10.11 -19.55 -3.85
CA VAL A 5 -10.56 -18.15 -4.00
C VAL A 5 -10.11 -17.30 -2.82
N LEU A 6 -10.29 -17.79 -1.59
CA LEU A 6 -9.88 -17.06 -0.39
C LEU A 6 -8.36 -16.95 -0.25
N GLN A 7 -7.62 -17.94 -0.73
CA GLN A 7 -6.17 -17.97 -0.63
C GLN A 7 -5.47 -17.14 -1.71
N HIS A 8 -6.05 -17.03 -2.91
CA HIS A 8 -5.34 -16.50 -4.08
C HIS A 8 -6.01 -15.32 -4.77
N ASN A 9 -7.31 -15.06 -4.55
CA ASN A 9 -8.05 -14.10 -5.37
C ASN A 9 -8.64 -12.94 -4.57
N LEU A 10 -9.01 -13.15 -3.29
CA LEU A 10 -9.73 -12.15 -2.52
C LEU A 10 -8.81 -11.48 -1.51
N HIS A 11 -8.55 -10.18 -1.73
CA HIS A 11 -7.76 -9.33 -0.85
C HIS A 11 -8.62 -8.23 -0.24
N GLY A 12 -8.27 -7.76 0.95
CA GLY A 12 -8.98 -6.68 1.63
C GLY A 12 -8.05 -5.86 2.50
N ILE A 13 -8.37 -4.59 2.68
CA ILE A 13 -7.66 -3.66 3.56
C ILE A 13 -8.69 -2.89 4.37
N ASP A 14 -8.47 -2.77 5.67
CA ASP A 14 -9.19 -1.84 6.55
C ASP A 14 -8.20 -1.26 7.58
N ILE A 15 -8.53 -0.12 8.18
CA ILE A 15 -7.75 0.47 9.28
C ILE A 15 -8.23 -0.04 10.65
N ASP A 16 -9.45 -0.57 10.75
CA ASP A 16 -9.99 -1.13 11.98
C ASP A 16 -9.77 -2.65 12.04
N LEU A 17 -8.99 -3.09 13.03
CA LEU A 17 -8.72 -4.50 13.28
C LEU A 17 -9.99 -5.35 13.44
N ARG A 18 -11.04 -4.79 14.08
CA ARG A 18 -12.30 -5.51 14.28
C ARG A 18 -13.01 -5.70 12.94
N ALA A 19 -12.96 -4.70 12.05
CA ALA A 19 -13.54 -4.81 10.72
C ALA A 19 -12.85 -5.90 9.90
N THR A 20 -11.51 -5.96 9.93
CA THR A 20 -10.75 -7.03 9.24
C THR A 20 -11.06 -8.42 9.79
N GLN A 21 -11.14 -8.58 11.12
CA GLN A 21 -11.49 -9.84 11.77
C GLN A 21 -12.92 -10.30 11.42
N ILE A 22 -13.89 -9.39 11.45
CA ILE A 22 -15.28 -9.68 11.07
C ILE A 22 -15.35 -10.08 9.60
N ALA A 23 -14.65 -9.36 8.71
CA ALA A 23 -14.61 -9.68 7.29
C ALA A 23 -13.99 -11.07 7.04
N ALA A 24 -12.88 -11.39 7.69
CA ALA A 24 -12.22 -12.69 7.59
C ALA A 24 -13.14 -13.83 8.05
N LEU A 25 -13.82 -13.66 9.19
CA LEU A 25 -14.81 -14.61 9.70
C LEU A 25 -16.01 -14.76 8.74
N ALA A 26 -16.53 -13.66 8.21
CA ALA A 26 -17.65 -13.68 7.27
C ALA A 26 -17.30 -14.45 5.98
N LEU A 27 -16.10 -14.24 5.43
CA LEU A 27 -15.60 -14.99 4.28
C LEU A 27 -15.44 -16.48 4.61
N TRP A 28 -14.88 -16.81 5.77
CA TRP A 28 -14.76 -18.19 6.22
C TRP A 28 -16.14 -18.87 6.33
N LEU A 29 -17.12 -18.21 6.95
CA LEU A 29 -18.50 -18.71 7.05
C LEU A 29 -19.18 -18.88 5.69
N ARG A 30 -18.89 -18.00 4.72
CA ARG A 30 -19.35 -18.15 3.33
C ARG A 30 -18.72 -19.37 2.66
N ALA A 31 -17.43 -19.62 2.86
CA ALA A 31 -16.77 -20.82 2.37
C ALA A 31 -17.34 -22.10 3.00
N GLN A 32 -17.60 -22.11 4.32
CA GLN A 32 -18.24 -23.25 4.98
C GLN A 32 -19.63 -23.56 4.41
N ARG A 33 -20.44 -22.53 4.18
CA ARG A 33 -21.74 -22.67 3.51
C ARG A 33 -21.60 -23.21 2.08
N SER A 34 -20.60 -22.77 1.33
CA SER A 34 -20.32 -23.28 -0.01
C SER A 34 -19.91 -24.76 0.02
N PHE A 35 -19.03 -25.17 0.93
CA PHE A 35 -18.68 -26.58 1.11
C PHE A 35 -19.86 -27.46 1.48
N GLN A 36 -20.76 -26.96 2.34
CA GLN A 36 -21.99 -27.68 2.69
C GLN A 36 -22.90 -27.85 1.46
N ARG A 37 -23.06 -26.83 0.62
CA ARG A 37 -23.82 -26.91 -0.63
C ARG A 37 -23.22 -27.91 -1.63
N LEU A 38 -21.90 -28.11 -1.58
CA LEU A 38 -21.18 -29.11 -2.37
C LEU A 38 -21.23 -30.52 -1.75
N GLY A 39 -21.90 -30.72 -0.61
CA GLY A 39 -22.02 -32.02 0.05
C GLY A 39 -20.77 -32.50 0.78
N LEU A 40 -19.75 -31.63 0.98
CA LEU A 40 -18.50 -32.01 1.63
C LEU A 40 -18.68 -32.18 3.14
N LYS A 41 -18.32 -33.36 3.66
CA LYS A 41 -18.27 -33.62 5.11
C LYS A 41 -17.15 -32.79 5.73
N VAL A 42 -17.27 -32.47 7.01
CA VAL A 42 -16.31 -31.60 7.72
C VAL A 42 -14.86 -32.11 7.59
N ALA A 43 -14.66 -33.43 7.63
CA ALA A 43 -13.33 -34.04 7.49
C ALA A 43 -12.71 -33.88 6.09
N GLU A 44 -13.52 -33.64 5.06
CA GLU A 44 -13.10 -33.49 3.66
C GLU A 44 -12.91 -32.02 3.27
N ARG A 45 -13.30 -31.08 4.16
CA ARG A 45 -13.21 -29.65 3.86
C ARG A 45 -11.75 -29.20 3.87
N PRO A 46 -11.28 -28.53 2.81
CA PRO A 46 -9.95 -27.93 2.81
C PRO A 46 -9.79 -26.97 3.98
N ARG A 47 -8.62 -27.01 4.63
CA ARG A 47 -8.29 -26.06 5.69
C ARG A 47 -8.01 -24.69 5.06
N ILE A 48 -8.72 -23.66 5.54
CA ILE A 48 -8.45 -22.27 5.20
C ILE A 48 -7.45 -21.78 6.24
N THR A 49 -6.21 -21.55 5.82
CA THR A 49 -5.10 -21.21 6.72
C THR A 49 -4.78 -19.72 6.75
N ARG A 50 -5.25 -18.96 5.75
CA ARG A 50 -5.03 -17.52 5.64
C ARG A 50 -6.25 -16.83 5.02
N SER A 51 -6.50 -15.61 5.45
CA SER A 51 -7.33 -14.64 4.75
C SER A 51 -6.40 -13.52 4.26
N ASN A 52 -6.45 -13.14 2.98
CA ASN A 52 -5.65 -12.02 2.48
C ASN A 52 -6.28 -10.65 2.84
N ILE A 53 -6.84 -10.54 4.05
CA ILE A 53 -7.39 -9.30 4.60
C ILE A 53 -6.36 -8.74 5.57
N ALA A 54 -5.84 -7.56 5.26
CA ALA A 54 -4.84 -6.86 6.04
C ALA A 54 -5.48 -5.72 6.86
N CYS A 55 -4.99 -5.55 8.09
CA CYS A 55 -5.22 -4.33 8.86
C CYS A 55 -4.06 -3.38 8.55
N ALA A 56 -4.36 -2.16 8.13
CA ALA A 56 -3.35 -1.13 7.89
C ALA A 56 -2.86 -0.59 9.24
N GLU A 57 -1.90 -1.29 9.83
CA GLU A 57 -1.30 -0.92 11.11
C GLU A 57 0.15 -0.47 10.92
N PRO A 58 0.64 0.45 11.77
CA PRO A 58 2.06 0.77 11.80
C PRO A 58 2.93 -0.46 12.04
N MET A 59 4.16 -0.41 11.53
CA MET A 59 5.16 -1.43 11.82
C MET A 59 5.39 -1.56 13.32
N PRO A 60 5.37 -2.78 13.89
CA PRO A 60 5.65 -2.96 15.31
C PRO A 60 7.15 -2.78 15.59
N GLY A 61 7.45 -2.51 16.86
CA GLY A 61 8.80 -2.39 17.36
C GLY A 61 9.20 -0.95 17.68
N GLU A 62 10.17 -0.84 18.59
CA GLU A 62 10.71 0.44 19.02
C GLU A 62 11.83 0.90 18.09
N ARG A 63 12.04 2.22 18.03
CA ARG A 63 13.07 2.82 17.17
C ARG A 63 14.47 2.27 17.47
N GLU A 64 14.75 1.95 18.74
CA GLU A 64 16.04 1.38 19.17
C GLU A 64 16.29 -0.01 18.55
N LEU A 65 15.28 -0.88 18.58
CA LEU A 65 15.34 -2.21 17.96
C LEU A 65 15.50 -2.14 16.44
N LEU A 66 14.85 -1.15 15.81
CA LEU A 66 15.02 -0.90 14.38
C LEU A 66 16.44 -0.45 14.06
N GLU A 67 17.03 0.45 14.86
CA GLU A 67 18.40 0.92 14.63
C GLU A 67 19.43 -0.21 14.81
N GLU A 68 19.27 -1.05 15.83
CA GLU A 68 20.12 -2.23 16.03
C GLU A 68 20.03 -3.19 14.83
N PHE A 69 18.81 -3.49 14.38
CA PHE A 69 18.58 -4.37 13.23
C PHE A 69 19.19 -3.80 11.95
N THR A 70 18.92 -2.52 11.66
CA THR A 70 19.36 -1.86 10.42
C THR A 70 20.86 -1.59 10.39
N ALA A 71 21.52 -1.43 11.55
CA ALA A 71 22.98 -1.33 11.64
C ALA A 71 23.68 -2.62 11.18
N GLY A 72 23.05 -3.77 11.41
CA GLY A 72 23.55 -5.09 11.00
C GLY A 72 23.30 -5.46 9.53
N LEU A 73 22.59 -4.63 8.75
CA LEU A 73 22.30 -4.91 7.34
C LEU A 73 23.47 -4.57 6.42
N GLU A 74 23.69 -5.44 5.43
CA GLU A 74 24.61 -5.24 4.32
C GLU A 74 23.92 -5.62 3.00
N PRO A 75 24.00 -4.77 1.95
CA PRO A 75 24.61 -3.45 1.91
C PRO A 75 23.92 -2.42 2.82
N LYS A 76 24.63 -1.38 3.27
CA LYS A 76 24.08 -0.34 4.16
C LYS A 76 22.82 0.35 3.64
N LEU A 77 22.67 0.43 2.32
CA LEU A 77 21.45 0.91 1.65
C LEU A 77 20.19 0.17 2.14
N LEU A 78 20.25 -1.13 2.41
CA LEU A 78 19.10 -1.87 2.91
C LEU A 78 18.64 -1.33 4.27
N GLY A 79 19.57 -0.96 5.15
CA GLY A 79 19.29 -0.27 6.40
C GLY A 79 18.54 1.04 6.18
N ASP A 80 19.03 1.88 5.25
CA ASP A 80 18.41 3.16 4.93
C ASP A 80 16.98 2.99 4.38
N LEU A 81 16.78 2.02 3.48
CA LEU A 81 15.48 1.74 2.87
C LEU A 81 14.49 1.19 3.91
N VAL A 82 14.92 0.25 4.76
CA VAL A 82 14.10 -0.29 5.86
C VAL A 82 13.66 0.81 6.83
N ARG A 83 14.55 1.72 7.23
CA ARG A 83 14.21 2.85 8.11
C ARG A 83 13.13 3.74 7.49
N ARG A 84 13.25 4.04 6.19
CA ARG A 84 12.28 4.88 5.48
C ARG A 84 10.91 4.21 5.39
N VAL A 85 10.86 2.92 5.08
CA VAL A 85 9.59 2.15 5.09
C VAL A 85 8.96 2.17 6.48
N PHE A 86 9.74 1.95 7.52
CA PHE A 86 9.27 2.01 8.90
C PHE A 86 8.69 3.39 9.24
N ASP A 87 9.36 4.47 8.84
CA ASP A 87 8.89 5.83 9.06
C ASP A 87 7.58 6.13 8.31
N SER A 88 7.46 5.70 7.05
CA SER A 88 6.24 5.87 6.26
C SER A 88 5.07 5.07 6.82
N MET A 89 5.33 3.85 7.32
CA MET A 89 4.32 2.97 7.92
C MET A 89 3.69 3.56 9.19
N LYS A 90 4.27 4.58 9.83
CA LYS A 90 3.63 5.28 10.95
C LYS A 90 2.27 5.89 10.58
N LEU A 91 2.07 6.22 9.31
CA LEU A 91 0.78 6.74 8.81
C LEU A 91 -0.20 5.65 8.38
N ALA A 92 0.15 4.36 8.44
CA ALA A 92 -0.71 3.27 7.95
C ALA A 92 -2.09 3.26 8.63
N GLY A 93 -2.15 3.41 9.96
CA GLY A 93 -3.41 3.45 10.71
C GLY A 93 -4.30 4.67 10.44
N GLU A 94 -3.77 5.68 9.76
CA GLU A 94 -4.47 6.95 9.50
C GLU A 94 -4.81 7.11 8.02
N ALA A 95 -3.84 6.88 7.13
CA ALA A 95 -4.01 6.96 5.68
C ALA A 95 -4.60 5.66 5.10
N GLY A 96 -4.46 4.53 5.80
CA GLY A 96 -4.89 3.23 5.35
C GLY A 96 -4.36 2.91 3.95
N SER A 97 -5.26 2.46 3.10
CA SER A 97 -4.99 2.06 1.72
C SER A 97 -4.47 3.19 0.82
N LEU A 98 -4.56 4.47 1.24
CA LEU A 98 -4.01 5.62 0.53
C LEU A 98 -2.49 5.74 0.67
N LEU A 99 -1.88 5.10 1.68
CA LEU A 99 -0.43 5.04 1.83
C LEU A 99 0.15 4.22 0.68
N LYS A 100 0.98 4.85 -0.15
CA LYS A 100 1.58 4.25 -1.34
C LYS A 100 2.96 3.66 -1.06
N ILE A 101 3.03 2.78 -0.07
CA ILE A 101 4.30 2.28 0.43
C ILE A 101 5.15 1.59 -0.64
N GLU A 102 4.51 0.89 -1.58
CA GLU A 102 5.17 0.24 -2.69
C GLU A 102 5.73 1.21 -3.74
N GLU A 103 5.10 2.38 -3.93
CA GLU A 103 5.65 3.44 -4.78
C GLU A 103 6.82 4.13 -4.07
N GLU A 104 6.70 4.38 -2.76
CA GLU A 104 7.79 4.97 -1.96
C GLU A 104 9.04 4.08 -1.96
N VAL A 105 8.91 2.77 -1.72
CA VAL A 105 10.03 1.82 -1.81
C VAL A 105 10.68 1.86 -3.19
N ARG A 106 9.87 1.79 -4.26
CA ARG A 106 10.35 1.81 -5.64
C ARG A 106 11.09 3.11 -5.96
N ASP A 107 10.54 4.25 -5.57
CA ASP A 107 11.12 5.56 -5.81
C ASP A 107 12.43 5.76 -5.04
N ASP A 108 12.50 5.27 -3.80
CA ASP A 108 13.70 5.29 -2.99
C ASP A 108 14.82 4.44 -3.60
N ILE A 109 14.51 3.23 -4.06
CA ILE A 109 15.44 2.38 -4.81
C ILE A 109 15.88 3.07 -6.10
N ALA A 110 14.96 3.68 -6.85
CA ALA A 110 15.28 4.40 -8.08
C ALA A 110 16.23 5.58 -7.82
N ARG A 111 15.99 6.37 -6.77
CA ARG A 111 16.87 7.47 -6.35
C ARG A 111 18.25 6.94 -5.92
N ALA A 112 18.29 5.87 -5.14
CA ALA A 112 19.54 5.22 -4.74
C ALA A 112 20.35 4.73 -5.95
N LYS A 113 19.68 4.12 -6.94
CA LYS A 113 20.30 3.68 -8.21
C LYS A 113 20.84 4.85 -9.02
N GLN A 114 20.08 5.94 -9.13
CA GLN A 114 20.53 7.15 -9.82
C GLN A 114 21.76 7.77 -9.11
N GLN A 115 21.75 7.80 -7.79
CA GLN A 115 22.90 8.25 -7.01
C GLN A 115 24.12 7.35 -7.24
N TRP A 116 23.93 6.02 -7.28
CA TRP A 116 25.00 5.05 -7.55
C TRP A 116 25.60 5.22 -8.95
N LEU A 117 24.77 5.43 -9.98
CA LEU A 117 25.22 5.67 -11.36
C LEU A 117 26.01 6.98 -11.50
N LYS A 118 25.65 8.00 -10.72
CA LYS A 118 26.30 9.32 -10.72
C LYS A 118 27.51 9.40 -9.81
N ARG A 119 27.83 8.34 -9.03
CA ARG A 119 29.00 8.36 -8.15
C ARG A 119 30.27 8.58 -8.99
N PRO A 120 31.07 9.61 -8.69
CA PRO A 120 32.37 9.75 -9.31
C PRO A 120 33.19 8.50 -8.99
N LYS A 121 33.99 8.02 -9.94
CA LYS A 121 34.97 6.97 -9.63
C LYS A 121 35.87 7.49 -8.50
N LYS A 122 36.28 6.64 -7.56
CA LYS A 122 37.17 7.02 -6.44
C LYS A 122 38.41 7.80 -6.93
N GLU A 123 38.90 7.48 -8.12
CA GLU A 123 40.01 8.15 -8.82
C GLU A 123 39.69 9.61 -9.20
N GLN A 124 38.45 9.93 -9.58
CA GLN A 124 38.01 11.29 -9.90
C GLN A 124 37.74 12.13 -8.64
N LEU A 125 37.26 11.52 -7.56
CA LEU A 125 37.09 12.20 -6.27
C LEU A 125 38.42 12.69 -5.70
N ALA A 126 39.50 11.94 -5.93
CA ALA A 126 40.86 12.32 -5.54
C ALA A 126 41.41 13.58 -6.26
N LEU A 127 40.72 14.07 -7.30
CA LEU A 127 41.09 15.27 -8.06
C LEU A 127 40.42 16.56 -7.55
N PHE A 128 39.37 16.46 -6.72
CA PHE A 128 38.67 17.63 -6.18
C PHE A 128 39.36 18.19 -4.92
N PRO A 129 39.34 19.51 -4.69
CA PRO A 129 39.71 20.12 -3.42
C PRO A 129 38.84 19.60 -2.25
N GLU A 130 39.42 19.50 -1.05
CA GLU A 130 38.77 19.01 0.18
C GLU A 130 37.37 19.61 0.48
N PRO A 131 37.11 20.93 0.31
CA PRO A 131 35.78 21.50 0.55
C PRO A 131 34.72 21.04 -0.46
N GLU A 132 35.10 20.71 -1.70
CA GLU A 132 34.17 20.19 -2.71
C GLU A 132 33.86 18.72 -2.48
N ARG A 133 34.83 17.94 -1.97
CA ARG A 133 34.59 16.55 -1.53
C ARG A 133 33.58 16.48 -0.38
N ARG A 134 33.73 17.32 0.64
CA ARG A 134 32.79 17.37 1.78
C ARG A 134 31.37 17.75 1.35
N LYS A 135 31.22 18.67 0.40
CA LYS A 135 29.90 19.00 -0.18
C LYS A 135 29.30 17.82 -0.95
N ALA A 136 30.10 17.12 -1.75
CA ALA A 136 29.65 15.94 -2.48
C ALA A 136 29.27 14.78 -1.54
N GLU A 137 29.99 14.61 -0.43
CA GLU A 137 29.69 13.63 0.63
C GLU A 137 28.42 13.99 1.42
N GLN A 138 28.15 15.28 1.67
CA GLN A 138 26.93 15.74 2.35
C GLN A 138 25.65 15.61 1.51
N MET A 139 25.76 15.52 0.18
CA MET A 139 24.61 15.34 -0.73
C MET A 139 24.20 13.86 -0.92
N VAL A 140 24.86 12.94 -0.21
CA VAL A 140 24.62 11.50 -0.29
C VAL A 140 23.37 11.15 0.54
N LEU A 141 22.24 10.91 -0.14
CA LEU A 141 20.96 10.57 0.50
C LEU A 141 20.92 9.13 1.04
N PHE A 142 21.74 8.26 0.45
CA PHE A 142 21.83 6.83 0.75
C PHE A 142 23.27 6.35 0.89
N ASP A 143 23.53 5.49 1.86
CA ASP A 143 24.79 4.78 1.97
C ASP A 143 24.84 3.59 1.01
N LEU A 144 25.39 3.82 -0.18
CA LEU A 144 25.57 2.77 -1.20
C LEU A 144 26.91 2.02 -1.05
N SER A 145 27.49 1.98 0.16
CA SER A 145 28.64 1.12 0.45
C SER A 145 28.25 -0.36 0.29
N GLY A 146 29.17 -1.19 -0.21
CA GLY A 146 28.91 -2.62 -0.47
C GLY A 146 28.21 -2.95 -1.79
N ILE A 147 27.69 -1.96 -2.55
CA ILE A 147 27.08 -2.20 -3.86
C ILE A 147 28.14 -2.13 -4.96
N THR A 148 28.54 -3.29 -5.49
CA THR A 148 29.65 -3.43 -6.44
C THR A 148 29.20 -3.62 -7.88
N ASP A 149 28.02 -4.18 -8.12
CA ASP A 149 27.53 -4.48 -9.46
C ASP A 149 26.07 -4.05 -9.68
N LYS A 150 25.63 -4.19 -10.94
CA LYS A 150 24.25 -3.83 -11.32
C LYS A 150 23.22 -4.85 -10.85
N LYS A 151 23.62 -6.09 -10.52
CA LYS A 151 22.69 -7.19 -10.20
C LYS A 151 21.93 -6.94 -8.91
N PHE A 152 22.54 -6.24 -7.95
CA PHE A 152 21.86 -5.79 -6.74
C PHE A 152 20.55 -5.06 -7.03
N TRP A 153 20.49 -4.29 -8.13
CA TRP A 153 19.30 -3.51 -8.46
C TRP A 153 18.19 -4.32 -9.13
N ASP A 154 18.46 -5.55 -9.54
CA ASP A 154 17.48 -6.41 -10.19
C ASP A 154 16.50 -7.01 -9.16
N ASP A 155 16.97 -7.23 -7.93
CA ASP A 155 16.22 -7.83 -6.81
C ASP A 155 16.18 -6.92 -5.56
N ALA A 156 16.54 -5.64 -5.68
CA ALA A 156 16.59 -4.70 -4.54
C ALA A 156 15.25 -4.58 -3.79
N ASP A 157 14.13 -4.55 -4.52
CA ASP A 157 12.79 -4.46 -3.94
C ASP A 157 12.50 -5.70 -3.07
N GLU A 158 12.74 -6.89 -3.63
CA GLU A 158 12.56 -8.17 -2.94
C GLU A 158 13.46 -8.28 -1.70
N ARG A 159 14.70 -7.80 -1.77
CA ARG A 159 15.61 -7.76 -0.63
C ARG A 159 15.10 -6.86 0.49
N VAL A 160 14.63 -5.65 0.18
CA VAL A 160 14.08 -4.73 1.20
C VAL A 160 12.89 -5.37 1.89
N ILE A 161 11.98 -5.97 1.13
CA ILE A 161 10.81 -6.65 1.68
C ILE A 161 11.21 -7.87 2.53
N ALA A 162 12.19 -8.67 2.08
CA ALA A 162 12.70 -9.79 2.85
C ALA A 162 13.33 -9.35 4.19
N GLU A 163 14.09 -8.25 4.21
CA GLU A 163 14.66 -7.69 5.43
C GLU A 163 13.60 -7.14 6.37
N LEU A 164 12.56 -6.50 5.83
CA LEU A 164 11.41 -6.08 6.61
C LEU A 164 10.71 -7.31 7.24
N HIS A 165 10.46 -8.39 6.50
CA HIS A 165 9.90 -9.64 7.06
C HIS A 165 10.78 -10.22 8.17
N ARG A 166 12.11 -10.17 7.99
CA ARG A 166 13.07 -10.63 8.99
C ARG A 166 13.02 -9.77 10.25
N TYR A 167 12.85 -8.46 10.10
CA TYR A 167 12.65 -7.54 11.23
C TYR A 167 11.36 -7.87 12.00
N ALA A 168 10.21 -8.03 11.32
CA ALA A 168 8.95 -8.45 11.95
C ALA A 168 9.14 -9.71 12.80
N SER A 169 9.72 -10.72 12.17
CA SER A 169 9.87 -12.05 12.75
C SER A 169 10.88 -12.03 13.91
N GLY A 170 11.89 -11.15 13.85
CA GLY A 170 12.88 -10.93 14.89
C GLY A 170 12.35 -10.14 16.08
N ALA A 171 11.56 -9.09 15.85
CA ALA A 171 10.89 -8.31 16.89
C ALA A 171 9.90 -9.18 17.69
N ALA A 172 9.32 -10.19 17.05
CA ALA A 172 8.49 -11.23 17.66
C ALA A 172 9.25 -12.27 18.52
N ASN A 173 10.57 -12.19 18.66
CA ASN A 173 11.40 -13.14 19.43
C ASN A 173 11.94 -12.59 20.77
N GLY A 174 11.52 -11.40 21.20
CA GLY A 174 11.83 -10.83 22.53
C GLY A 174 11.14 -11.53 23.72
N LYS A 175 11.62 -11.28 24.95
CA LYS A 175 11.09 -11.91 26.19
C LYS A 175 9.68 -11.38 26.56
N GLY A 176 8.72 -12.28 26.84
CA GLY A 176 7.48 -11.97 27.60
C GLY A 176 6.19 -11.74 26.78
N PHE A 177 5.10 -11.33 27.45
CA PHE A 177 3.74 -11.06 26.90
C PHE A 177 3.75 -10.13 25.66
N LEU A 178 4.70 -9.19 25.62
CA LEU A 178 4.99 -8.31 24.47
C LEU A 178 5.29 -9.09 23.18
N ARG A 179 5.83 -10.31 23.28
CA ARG A 179 6.10 -11.22 22.15
C ARG A 179 4.87 -11.51 21.29
N ARG A 180 3.73 -11.77 21.93
CA ARG A 180 2.51 -12.20 21.24
C ARG A 180 1.81 -11.01 20.60
N LEU A 181 1.83 -9.86 21.29
CA LEU A 181 1.31 -8.61 20.79
C LEU A 181 2.08 -8.16 19.53
N PHE A 182 3.41 -8.13 19.60
CA PHE A 182 4.22 -7.72 18.44
C PHE A 182 4.24 -8.74 17.30
N ALA A 183 4.11 -10.05 17.56
CA ALA A 183 4.03 -11.04 16.48
C ALA A 183 2.78 -10.83 15.61
N ASP A 184 1.62 -10.65 16.25
CA ASP A 184 0.36 -10.44 15.55
C ASP A 184 0.36 -9.11 14.79
N ASP A 185 0.90 -8.04 15.40
CA ASP A 185 0.99 -6.71 14.78
C ASP A 185 2.00 -6.69 13.61
N ALA A 186 3.07 -7.50 13.69
CA ALA A 186 4.04 -7.59 12.60
C ALA A 186 3.44 -8.29 11.39
N GLU A 187 2.79 -9.43 11.60
CA GLU A 187 2.09 -10.13 10.52
C GLU A 187 1.07 -9.23 9.82
N ARG A 188 0.39 -8.34 10.55
CA ARG A 188 -0.58 -7.39 9.98
C ARG A 188 0.07 -6.27 9.18
N GLY A 189 1.08 -5.59 9.74
CA GLY A 189 1.83 -4.55 9.02
C GLY A 189 2.43 -5.08 7.71
N PHE A 190 2.92 -6.32 7.71
CA PHE A 190 3.39 -6.99 6.48
C PHE A 190 2.29 -7.33 5.51
N ALA A 191 1.20 -7.93 5.99
CA ALA A 191 0.06 -8.25 5.13
C ALA A 191 -0.43 -6.99 4.40
N PHE A 192 -0.41 -5.82 5.05
CA PHE A 192 -0.77 -4.56 4.40
C PHE A 192 0.17 -4.20 3.24
N ILE A 193 1.50 -4.27 3.46
CA ILE A 193 2.49 -4.02 2.39
C ILE A 193 2.31 -5.02 1.24
N ASP A 194 2.08 -6.29 1.54
CA ASP A 194 1.90 -7.34 0.54
C ASP A 194 0.69 -7.08 -0.36
N VAL A 195 -0.45 -6.64 0.22
CA VAL A 195 -1.64 -6.29 -0.56
C VAL A 195 -1.39 -5.03 -1.40
N CYS A 196 -0.74 -4.00 -0.84
CA CYS A 196 -0.43 -2.76 -1.57
C CYS A 196 0.45 -2.97 -2.81
N ARG A 197 1.26 -4.04 -2.84
CA ARG A 197 2.11 -4.42 -3.97
C ARG A 197 1.38 -5.21 -5.07
N GLN A 198 0.16 -5.66 -4.82
CA GLN A 198 -0.61 -6.39 -5.82
C GLN A 198 -1.28 -5.46 -6.84
N GLN A 199 -1.65 -6.03 -7.97
CA GLN A 199 -2.59 -5.44 -8.92
C GLN A 199 -3.81 -6.34 -9.05
N PHE A 200 -4.94 -5.77 -9.46
CA PHE A 200 -6.23 -6.47 -9.47
C PHE A 200 -6.96 -6.29 -10.80
N GLU A 201 -7.71 -7.30 -11.22
CA GLU A 201 -8.69 -7.16 -12.29
C GLU A 201 -9.94 -6.43 -11.83
N VAL A 202 -10.28 -6.54 -10.54
CA VAL A 202 -11.46 -5.91 -9.94
C VAL A 202 -11.11 -5.30 -8.58
N VAL A 203 -11.47 -4.04 -8.41
CA VAL A 203 -11.43 -3.34 -7.11
C VAL A 203 -12.85 -2.95 -6.74
N LEU A 204 -13.27 -3.24 -5.50
CA LEU A 204 -14.58 -2.84 -4.98
C LEU A 204 -14.38 -2.04 -3.69
N MET A 205 -15.07 -0.91 -3.56
CA MET A 205 -14.91 -0.05 -2.39
C MET A 205 -16.18 0.70 -1.98
N ASN A 206 -16.26 0.99 -0.69
CA ASN A 206 -17.15 1.96 -0.07
C ASN A 206 -16.27 2.91 0.76
N PRO A 207 -15.55 3.83 0.11
CA PRO A 207 -14.57 4.67 0.79
C PRO A 207 -15.25 5.66 1.75
N PRO A 208 -14.56 6.07 2.82
CA PRO A 208 -15.02 7.19 3.64
C PRO A 208 -15.12 8.47 2.80
N PHE A 209 -15.95 9.42 3.23
CA PHE A 209 -16.14 10.72 2.58
C PHE A 209 -15.81 11.87 3.53
N GLY A 210 -15.47 13.02 2.98
CA GLY A 210 -15.13 14.24 3.71
C GLY A 210 -13.63 14.53 3.77
N GLU A 211 -13.22 15.32 4.77
CA GLU A 211 -11.81 15.69 4.94
C GLU A 211 -10.96 14.52 5.45
N ALA A 212 -9.70 14.49 5.00
CA ALA A 212 -8.69 13.61 5.56
C ALA A 212 -8.49 13.83 7.07
N SER A 213 -8.06 12.78 7.78
CA SER A 213 -7.67 12.92 9.19
C SER A 213 -6.50 13.89 9.33
N LYS A 214 -6.42 14.62 10.45
CA LYS A 214 -5.34 15.61 10.67
C LYS A 214 -3.93 15.01 10.48
N PRO A 215 -3.63 13.78 10.96
CA PRO A 215 -2.32 13.16 10.74
C PRO A 215 -2.02 12.82 9.27
N SER A 216 -3.02 12.41 8.50
CA SER A 216 -2.84 11.98 7.11
C SER A 216 -2.98 13.11 6.08
N LYS A 217 -3.56 14.26 6.46
CA LYS A 217 -3.88 15.37 5.55
C LYS A 217 -2.69 15.84 4.71
N ALA A 218 -1.56 16.15 5.35
CA ALA A 218 -0.37 16.63 4.64
C ALA A 218 0.19 15.59 3.64
N TYR A 219 0.10 14.30 4.01
CA TYR A 219 0.48 13.21 3.11
C TYR A 219 -0.46 13.15 1.92
N ILE A 220 -1.78 13.12 2.15
CA ILE A 220 -2.79 13.01 1.09
C ILE A 220 -2.73 14.21 0.14
N GLU A 221 -2.56 15.42 0.65
CA GLU A 221 -2.45 16.63 -0.19
C GLU A 221 -1.22 16.61 -1.10
N LYS A 222 -0.11 16.03 -0.62
CA LYS A 222 1.13 15.87 -1.39
C LYS A 222 1.02 14.74 -2.41
N THR A 223 0.47 13.60 -2.01
CA THR A 223 0.45 12.36 -2.80
C THR A 223 -0.70 12.34 -3.82
N TYR A 224 -1.83 12.98 -3.49
CA TYR A 224 -3.05 13.01 -4.31
C TYR A 224 -3.48 14.45 -4.63
N PRO A 225 -2.63 15.27 -5.27
CA PRO A 225 -2.91 16.70 -5.47
C PRO A 225 -4.14 16.98 -6.34
N ARG A 226 -4.59 15.98 -7.11
CA ARG A 226 -5.74 16.03 -8.02
C ARG A 226 -7.07 15.77 -7.33
N THR A 227 -7.05 15.06 -6.20
CA THR A 227 -8.24 14.53 -5.51
C THR A 227 -8.29 14.86 -4.01
N LYS A 228 -7.31 15.60 -3.48
CA LYS A 228 -7.20 16.02 -2.06
C LYS A 228 -8.40 16.74 -1.45
N ASN A 229 -9.37 17.17 -2.26
CA ASN A 229 -10.53 17.94 -1.79
C ASN A 229 -11.52 17.08 -0.99
N ASP A 230 -11.56 15.78 -1.25
CA ASP A 230 -12.36 14.82 -0.49
C ASP A 230 -11.70 13.45 -0.54
N VAL A 231 -11.62 12.80 0.61
CA VAL A 231 -10.89 11.54 0.78
C VAL A 231 -11.44 10.42 -0.11
N TYR A 232 -12.75 10.38 -0.42
CA TYR A 232 -13.27 9.32 -1.30
C TYR A 232 -12.67 9.39 -2.71
N ALA A 233 -12.38 10.59 -3.22
CA ALA A 233 -11.81 10.74 -4.56
C ALA A 233 -10.36 10.26 -4.59
N ALA A 234 -9.61 10.47 -3.50
CA ALA A 234 -8.27 9.91 -3.33
C ALA A 234 -8.31 8.37 -3.29
N PHE A 235 -9.31 7.77 -2.63
CA PHE A 235 -9.49 6.32 -2.63
C PHE A 235 -9.82 5.77 -4.01
N VAL A 236 -10.65 6.47 -4.79
CA VAL A 236 -10.94 6.07 -6.17
C VAL A 236 -9.68 6.18 -7.05
N GLU A 237 -8.93 7.28 -6.95
CA GLU A 237 -7.64 7.43 -7.66
C GLU A 237 -6.66 6.31 -7.28
N ARG A 238 -6.54 6.01 -5.99
CA ARG A 238 -5.73 4.89 -5.49
C ARG A 238 -6.18 3.55 -6.04
N GLY A 239 -7.48 3.26 -6.03
CA GLY A 239 -8.04 2.03 -6.57
C GLY A 239 -7.81 1.86 -8.07
N VAL A 240 -7.95 2.94 -8.85
CA VAL A 240 -7.59 2.94 -10.28
C VAL A 240 -6.11 2.63 -10.47
N GLY A 241 -5.24 3.11 -9.58
CA GLY A 241 -3.82 2.78 -9.56
C GLY A 241 -3.53 1.28 -9.47
N TRP A 242 -4.31 0.54 -8.67
CA TRP A 242 -4.16 -0.91 -8.50
C TRP A 242 -4.74 -1.76 -9.62
N LEU A 243 -5.59 -1.22 -10.49
CA LEU A 243 -6.18 -2.01 -11.56
C LEU A 243 -5.14 -2.40 -12.63
N HIS A 244 -5.25 -3.62 -13.13
CA HIS A 244 -4.68 -3.96 -14.43
C HIS A 244 -5.37 -3.17 -15.56
N THR A 245 -4.69 -3.02 -16.70
CA THR A 245 -5.34 -2.51 -17.92
C THR A 245 -6.52 -3.41 -18.29
N GLY A 246 -7.69 -2.79 -18.51
CA GLY A 246 -8.95 -3.52 -18.73
C GLY A 246 -9.66 -3.97 -17.44
N GLY A 247 -9.06 -3.75 -16.26
CA GLY A 247 -9.69 -4.00 -14.97
C GLY A 247 -10.82 -3.03 -14.66
N MET A 248 -11.66 -3.37 -13.68
CA MET A 248 -12.84 -2.60 -13.30
C MET A 248 -12.85 -2.20 -11.82
N LEU A 249 -13.25 -0.97 -11.53
CA LEU A 249 -13.46 -0.47 -10.17
C LEU A 249 -14.94 -0.23 -9.94
N GLY A 250 -15.52 -0.86 -8.91
CA GLY A 250 -16.85 -0.55 -8.40
C GLY A 250 -16.75 0.31 -7.14
N ALA A 251 -17.48 1.42 -7.11
CA ALA A 251 -17.49 2.30 -5.95
C ALA A 251 -18.90 2.81 -5.62
N ILE A 252 -19.11 3.03 -4.33
CA ILE A 252 -20.25 3.77 -3.78
C ILE A 252 -19.67 4.98 -3.06
N THR A 253 -19.95 6.19 -3.53
CA THR A 253 -19.40 7.44 -2.97
C THR A 253 -20.47 8.52 -2.90
N SER A 254 -20.12 9.67 -2.32
CA SER A 254 -20.93 10.89 -2.50
C SER A 254 -21.07 11.21 -4.00
N ARG A 255 -22.27 11.62 -4.43
CA ARG A 255 -22.52 12.05 -5.83
C ARG A 255 -21.84 13.37 -6.17
N THR A 256 -21.39 14.14 -5.18
CA THR A 256 -20.89 15.50 -5.35
C THR A 256 -19.73 15.60 -6.34
N GLY A 257 -18.92 14.54 -6.44
CA GLY A 257 -17.77 14.47 -7.34
C GLY A 257 -18.12 14.58 -8.82
N PHE A 258 -19.36 14.27 -9.18
CA PHE A 258 -19.85 14.40 -10.55
C PHE A 258 -20.28 15.82 -10.91
N PHE A 259 -20.51 16.70 -9.93
CA PHE A 259 -21.15 18.01 -10.16
C PHE A 259 -20.31 19.20 -9.70
N LEU A 260 -19.59 19.08 -8.58
CA LEU A 260 -18.86 20.21 -8.00
C LEU A 260 -17.60 20.57 -8.81
N SER A 261 -17.33 21.87 -8.95
CA SER A 261 -16.14 22.37 -9.66
C SER A 261 -14.83 21.95 -9.01
N SER A 262 -14.80 21.79 -7.69
CA SER A 262 -13.64 21.27 -6.94
C SER A 262 -13.22 19.85 -7.37
N PHE A 263 -14.09 19.09 -8.02
CA PHE A 263 -13.78 17.75 -8.54
C PHE A 263 -13.51 17.72 -10.05
N GLN A 264 -13.31 18.89 -10.69
CA GLN A 264 -13.04 18.95 -12.12
C GLN A 264 -11.82 18.12 -12.52
N LYS A 265 -10.71 18.23 -11.77
CA LYS A 265 -9.50 17.41 -12.00
C LYS A 265 -9.75 15.92 -11.85
N TRP A 266 -10.53 15.50 -10.85
CA TRP A 266 -10.90 14.09 -10.69
C TRP A 266 -11.65 13.58 -11.93
N ARG A 267 -12.62 14.34 -12.44
CA ARG A 267 -13.35 13.96 -13.65
C ARG A 267 -12.47 13.95 -14.89
N GLU A 268 -11.71 15.01 -15.14
CA GLU A 268 -10.94 15.17 -16.38
C GLU A 268 -9.68 14.32 -16.42
N GLU A 269 -8.98 14.16 -15.30
CA GLU A 269 -7.68 13.49 -15.24
C GLU A 269 -7.81 12.03 -14.83
N ILE A 270 -8.77 11.67 -13.97
CA ILE A 270 -8.97 10.26 -13.57
C ILE A 270 -10.07 9.62 -14.40
N LEU A 271 -11.30 10.15 -14.34
CA LEU A 271 -12.44 9.46 -14.94
C LEU A 271 -12.41 9.46 -16.48
N LEU A 272 -11.97 10.54 -17.12
CA LEU A 272 -11.98 10.61 -18.59
C LEU A 272 -10.71 10.05 -19.26
N LYS A 273 -9.57 10.12 -18.56
CA LYS A 273 -8.26 9.71 -19.10
C LYS A 273 -7.77 8.35 -18.58
N GLU A 274 -7.94 8.04 -17.30
CA GLU A 274 -7.36 6.84 -16.69
C GLU A 274 -8.39 5.69 -16.55
N ALA A 275 -9.62 5.98 -16.09
CA ALA A 275 -10.65 4.97 -15.90
C ALA A 275 -12.08 5.47 -16.15
N ARG A 276 -12.66 5.07 -17.29
CA ARG A 276 -13.94 5.61 -17.78
C ARG A 276 -15.15 5.01 -17.08
N PRO A 277 -16.15 5.83 -16.68
CA PRO A 277 -17.42 5.31 -16.20
C PRO A 277 -18.10 4.44 -17.25
N THR A 278 -18.43 3.22 -16.89
CA THR A 278 -19.19 2.26 -17.71
C THR A 278 -20.67 2.25 -17.33
N VAL A 279 -20.95 2.48 -16.05
CA VAL A 279 -22.30 2.66 -15.51
C VAL A 279 -22.23 3.61 -14.32
N VAL A 280 -23.23 4.48 -14.20
CA VAL A 280 -23.43 5.37 -13.05
C VAL A 280 -24.90 5.33 -12.68
N ALA A 281 -25.17 5.06 -11.40
CA ALA A 281 -26.49 5.16 -10.80
C ALA A 281 -26.46 6.25 -9.72
N ASP A 282 -27.25 7.30 -9.93
CA ASP A 282 -27.52 8.32 -8.92
C ASP A 282 -28.61 7.78 -7.99
N LEU A 283 -28.24 7.46 -6.76
CA LEU A 283 -29.11 6.80 -5.80
C LEU A 283 -29.84 7.80 -4.89
N GLY A 284 -29.45 9.08 -4.91
CA GLY A 284 -30.05 10.11 -4.05
C GLY A 284 -29.77 9.88 -2.56
N GLN A 285 -30.75 10.21 -1.71
CA GLN A 285 -30.67 10.16 -0.24
C GLN A 285 -31.15 8.81 0.32
N GLY A 286 -30.76 8.52 1.57
CA GLY A 286 -31.28 7.36 2.31
C GLY A 286 -30.62 6.01 1.98
N VAL A 287 -29.47 6.03 1.29
CA VAL A 287 -28.70 4.83 0.95
C VAL A 287 -27.79 4.39 2.09
N LEU A 288 -27.22 5.35 2.82
CA LEU A 288 -26.32 5.11 3.94
C LEU A 288 -27.05 5.48 5.24
N ASP A 289 -27.27 4.50 6.11
CA ASP A 289 -28.17 4.57 7.28
C ASP A 289 -27.93 5.76 8.23
N THR A 290 -26.72 6.33 8.24
CA THR A 290 -26.29 7.39 9.17
C THR A 290 -25.79 8.67 8.50
N ALA A 291 -25.75 8.74 7.16
CA ALA A 291 -25.17 9.87 6.44
C ALA A 291 -26.23 10.68 5.68
N MET A 292 -26.29 11.99 5.93
CA MET A 292 -27.07 12.94 5.10
C MET A 292 -26.34 13.27 3.78
N VAL A 293 -25.85 12.24 3.10
CA VAL A 293 -25.06 12.38 1.87
C VAL A 293 -25.82 11.71 0.73
N GLU A 294 -25.99 12.47 -0.35
CA GLU A 294 -26.52 11.90 -1.59
C GLU A 294 -25.47 11.01 -2.25
N THR A 295 -25.86 9.81 -2.60
CA THR A 295 -24.94 8.73 -2.96
C THR A 295 -25.03 8.41 -4.45
N ALA A 296 -23.89 8.07 -5.06
CA ALA A 296 -23.81 7.49 -6.38
C ALA A 296 -23.08 6.14 -6.31
N ALA A 297 -23.57 5.16 -7.07
CA ALA A 297 -22.87 3.90 -7.31
C ALA A 297 -22.44 3.82 -8.76
N TYR A 298 -21.20 3.44 -9.03
CA TYR A 298 -20.66 3.43 -10.39
C TYR A 298 -19.57 2.38 -10.58
N CYS A 299 -19.39 1.99 -11.84
CA CYS A 299 -18.25 1.18 -12.25
C CYS A 299 -17.37 1.96 -13.23
N LEU A 300 -16.07 1.93 -13.01
CA LEU A 300 -15.04 2.48 -13.89
C LEU A 300 -14.30 1.32 -14.59
N ALA A 301 -13.92 1.49 -15.84
CA ALA A 301 -13.03 0.57 -16.55
C ALA A 301 -11.69 1.26 -16.83
N LYS A 302 -10.58 0.65 -16.42
CA LYS A 302 -9.25 1.19 -16.66
C LYS A 302 -8.87 1.02 -18.13
N GLU A 303 -8.60 2.14 -18.78
CA GLU A 303 -8.21 2.14 -20.19
C GLU A 303 -6.76 1.66 -20.36
N ALA A 304 -6.45 1.11 -21.54
CA ALA A 304 -5.06 0.98 -21.94
C ALA A 304 -4.52 2.40 -22.13
N GLY A 305 -3.37 2.71 -21.51
CA GLY A 305 -2.75 4.01 -21.70
C GLY A 305 -2.61 4.28 -23.19
N VAL A 306 -3.36 5.27 -23.69
CA VAL A 306 -3.17 5.75 -25.06
C VAL A 306 -1.77 6.33 -25.05
N SER A 307 -0.81 5.64 -25.64
CA SER A 307 0.47 6.25 -26.00
C SER A 307 0.12 7.47 -26.83
N GLU A 308 0.35 8.66 -26.28
CA GLU A 308 0.25 9.89 -27.07
C GLU A 308 1.13 9.70 -28.33
N PRO A 309 0.60 10.01 -29.52
CA PRO A 309 1.32 9.83 -30.78
C PRO A 309 2.57 10.71 -30.90
#